data_AF-A0A3R6APM2-F1
#
_entry.id   AF-A0A3R6APM2-F1
#
_cell.length_a   1.000
_cell.length_b   1.000
_cell.length_c   1.000
_cell.angle_alpha   90.00
_cell.angle_beta   90.00
_cell.angle_gamma   90.00
#
_symmetry.space_group_name_H-M   'P 1'
#
loop_
_entity.id
_entity.type
_entity.pdbx_description
1 polymer ?
#
loop_
_entity_poly.entity_id
_entity_poly.type
_entity_poly.pdbx_seq_one_letter_code
_entity_poly.pdbx_strand_id
1 'polypeptide(L)'
;MRLIDADKLMQDIRNTITEQSSTIDWLNLINRQPTAYDVDAVVKQLEEEKNLHKRMIKYEQKNGTVTEEFQARRAVEVLERAIEIVKGGGVDGENGREENITRVFQ
;
A
#
# COMPACT_ATOMS: atom_id res chain seq x y z
N MET A 1 4.12 -10.65 -3.02
CA MET A 1 4.47 -11.31 -1.73
C MET A 1 3.32 -11.09 -0.75
N ARG A 2 2.89 -12.09 0.03
CA ARG A 2 1.77 -11.95 1.00
C ARG A 2 2.31 -11.93 2.43
N LEU A 3 1.98 -10.90 3.21
CA LEU A 3 2.33 -10.82 4.63
C LEU A 3 1.33 -11.64 5.44
N ILE A 4 1.81 -12.54 6.29
CA ILE A 4 0.96 -13.39 7.15
C ILE A 4 1.22 -13.00 8.60
N ASP A 5 0.16 -12.93 9.39
CA ASP A 5 0.25 -12.74 10.84
C ASP A 5 0.85 -14.01 11.47
N ALA A 6 2.06 -13.87 12.02
CA ALA A 6 2.81 -15.00 12.57
C ALA A 6 2.13 -15.59 13.81
N ASP A 7 1.57 -14.76 14.69
CA ASP A 7 0.93 -15.23 15.92
C ASP A 7 -0.36 -15.98 15.60
N LYS A 8 -1.15 -15.45 14.66
CA LYS A 8 -2.34 -16.14 14.15
C LYS A 8 -2.00 -17.46 13.46
N LEU A 9 -0.97 -17.46 12.61
CA LEU A 9 -0.50 -18.69 11.95
C LEU A 9 -0.08 -19.74 12.99
N MET A 10 0.69 -19.35 14.01
CA MET A 10 1.13 -20.26 15.07
C MET A 10 -0.03 -20.78 15.90
N GLN A 11 -1.05 -19.97 16.16
CA GLN A 11 -2.28 -20.41 16.82
C GLN A 11 -3.03 -21.45 15.97
N ASP A 12 -3.20 -21.19 14.67
CA ASP A 12 -3.86 -22.13 13.76
C ASP A 12 -3.10 -23.46 13.66
N ILE A 13 -1.76 -23.42 13.58
CA ILE A 13 -0.91 -24.61 13.59
C ILE A 13 -1.18 -25.43 14.85
N ARG A 14 -1.12 -24.82 16.04
CA ARG A 14 -1.37 -25.53 17.32
C ARG A 14 -2.76 -26.15 17.40
N ASN A 15 -3.75 -25.54 16.77
CA ASN A 15 -5.13 -25.98 16.82
C ASN A 15 -5.49 -27.05 15.78
N THR A 16 -4.77 -27.13 14.66
CA THR A 16 -5.18 -27.96 13.52
C THR A 16 -4.13 -28.94 13.01
N ILE A 17 -2.85 -28.74 13.35
CA ILE A 17 -1.77 -29.62 12.91
C ILE A 17 -1.34 -30.53 14.04
N THR A 18 -1.10 -31.80 13.69
CA THR A 18 -0.68 -32.85 14.62
C THR A 18 0.54 -33.57 14.05
N GLU A 19 1.13 -34.49 14.83
CA GLU A 19 2.26 -35.31 14.38
C GLU A 19 1.93 -36.21 13.18
N GLN A 20 0.65 -36.49 12.94
CA GLN A 20 0.17 -37.29 11.80
C GLN A 20 -0.12 -36.45 10.55
N SER A 21 -0.08 -35.11 10.67
CA SER A 21 -0.36 -34.22 9.54
C SER A 21 0.71 -34.33 8.47
N SER A 22 0.26 -34.41 7.22
CA SER A 22 1.11 -34.48 6.04
C SER A 22 1.60 -33.09 5.63
N THR A 23 2.63 -33.02 4.79
CA THR A 23 3.11 -31.77 4.19
C THR A 23 2.00 -30.99 3.47
N ILE A 24 1.01 -31.68 2.89
CA ILE A 24 -0.11 -31.05 2.19
C ILE A 24 -1.00 -30.27 3.17
N ASP A 25 -1.20 -30.78 4.39
CA ASP A 25 -2.00 -30.11 5.42
C ASP A 25 -1.35 -28.79 5.85
N TRP A 26 -0.02 -28.78 6.00
CA TRP A 26 0.76 -27.57 6.27
C TRP A 26 0.65 -26.54 5.14
N LEU A 27 0.83 -26.96 3.89
CA LEU A 27 0.73 -26.07 2.73
C LEU A 27 -0.66 -25.45 2.62
N ASN A 28 -1.71 -26.25 2.82
CA ASN A 28 -3.09 -25.76 2.79
C ASN A 28 -3.35 -24.74 3.91
N LEU A 29 -2.83 -24.99 5.12
CA LEU A 29 -2.96 -24.08 6.26
C LEU A 29 -2.28 -22.74 6.01
N ILE A 30 -1.07 -22.75 5.44
CA ILE A 30 -0.35 -21.52 5.08
C ILE A 30 -1.09 -20.80 3.95
N ASN A 31 -1.52 -21.51 2.91
CA ASN A 31 -2.20 -20.92 1.76
C ASN A 31 -3.53 -20.24 2.13
N ARG A 32 -4.28 -20.77 3.10
CA ARG A 32 -5.54 -20.16 3.56
C ARG A 32 -5.36 -18.95 4.49
N GLN A 33 -4.15 -18.66 4.97
CA GLN A 33 -3.96 -17.52 5.86
C GLN A 33 -4.33 -16.20 5.16
N PRO A 34 -5.08 -15.31 5.83
CA PRO A 34 -5.35 -13.98 5.29
C PRO A 34 -4.06 -13.14 5.26
N THR A 35 -4.11 -12.04 4.51
CA THR A 35 -3.08 -10.99 4.64
C THR A 35 -3.15 -10.41 6.06
N ALA A 36 -1.98 -10.16 6.67
CA ALA A 36 -1.87 -9.69 8.06
C ALA A 36 -2.54 -8.34 8.32
N TYR A 37 -2.75 -7.55 7.27
CA TYR A 37 -3.42 -6.25 7.33
C TYR A 37 -4.47 -6.14 6.22
N ASP A 38 -5.43 -5.27 6.44
CA ASP A 38 -6.45 -4.91 5.45
C ASP A 38 -5.86 -3.93 4.44
N VAL A 39 -5.55 -4.45 3.25
CA VAL A 39 -4.97 -3.67 2.13
C VAL A 39 -5.92 -2.55 1.71
N ASP A 40 -7.23 -2.80 1.71
CA ASP A 40 -8.23 -1.81 1.30
C ASP A 40 -8.34 -0.69 2.34
N ALA A 41 -8.23 -1.01 3.62
CA ALA A 41 -8.17 -0.01 4.68
C ALA A 41 -6.93 0.90 4.55
N VAL A 42 -5.76 0.34 4.22
CA VAL A 42 -4.54 1.13 3.98
C VAL A 42 -4.71 2.02 2.74
N VAL A 43 -5.22 1.49 1.64
CA VAL A 43 -5.50 2.27 0.42
C VAL A 43 -6.47 3.42 0.72
N LYS A 44 -7.53 3.16 1.49
CA LYS A 44 -8.50 4.19 1.88
C LYS A 44 -7.86 5.33 2.66
N GLN A 45 -7.01 5.03 3.65
CA GLN A 45 -6.28 6.05 4.42
C GLN A 45 -5.39 6.90 3.51
N LEU A 46 -4.67 6.28 2.57
CA LEU A 46 -3.84 6.99 1.59
C LEU A 46 -4.66 7.86 0.64
N GLU A 47 -5.86 7.40 0.23
CA GLU A 47 -6.77 8.21 -0.57
C GLU A 47 -7.33 9.41 0.18
N GLU A 48 -7.62 9.28 1.47
CA GLU A 48 -8.06 10.38 2.33
C GLU A 48 -6.98 11.47 2.44
N GLU A 49 -5.72 11.08 2.69
CA GLU A 49 -4.56 11.98 2.70
C GLU A 49 -4.35 12.65 1.33
N LYS A 50 -4.45 11.88 0.24
CA LYS A 50 -4.35 12.42 -1.12
C LYS A 50 -5.43 13.47 -1.39
N ASN A 51 -6.65 13.20 -0.94
CA ASN A 51 -7.77 14.12 -1.11
C ASN A 51 -7.63 15.40 -0.27
N LEU A 52 -6.92 15.35 0.86
CA LEU A 52 -6.54 16.55 1.60
C LEU A 52 -5.61 17.45 0.76
N HIS A 53 -4.55 16.88 0.17
CA HIS A 53 -3.64 17.64 -0.69
C HIS A 53 -4.33 18.18 -1.95
N LYS A 54 -5.23 17.42 -2.58
CA LYS A 54 -6.06 17.91 -3.70
C LYS A 54 -6.93 19.11 -3.31
N ARG A 55 -7.43 19.16 -2.07
CA ARG A 55 -8.21 20.31 -1.56
C ARG A 55 -7.33 21.54 -1.33
N MET A 56 -6.10 21.37 -0.85
CA MET A 56 -5.14 22.48 -0.68
C MET A 56 -4.79 23.15 -2.01
N ILE A 57 -4.50 22.36 -3.05
CA ILE A 57 -4.25 22.88 -4.40
C ILE A 57 -5.43 23.73 -4.90
N LYS A 58 -6.67 23.23 -4.74
CA LYS A 58 -7.88 23.97 -5.15
C LYS A 58 -8.06 25.28 -4.38
N TYR A 59 -7.74 25.29 -3.08
CA TYR A 59 -7.82 26.49 -2.24
C TYR A 59 -6.82 27.55 -2.70
N GLU A 60 -5.58 27.14 -2.94
CA GLU A 60 -4.49 28.02 -3.39
C GLU A 60 -4.76 28.62 -4.78
N GLN A 61 -5.20 27.80 -5.72
CA GLN A 61 -5.60 28.27 -7.06
C GLN A 61 -6.74 29.30 -7.02
N LYS A 62 -7.67 29.14 -6.07
CA LYS A 62 -8.78 30.08 -5.89
C LYS A 62 -8.36 31.40 -5.23
N ASN A 63 -7.40 31.35 -4.30
CA ASN A 63 -7.00 32.50 -3.49
C ASN A 63 -5.71 33.19 -3.99
N GLY A 64 -5.07 32.66 -5.04
CA GLY A 64 -3.87 33.25 -5.64
C GLY A 64 -2.60 33.10 -4.80
N THR A 65 -2.61 32.20 -3.81
CA THR A 65 -1.45 31.90 -2.96
C THR A 65 -0.69 30.71 -3.55
N VAL A 66 0.51 30.94 -4.09
CA VAL A 66 1.31 29.88 -4.78
C VAL A 66 2.33 29.23 -3.84
N THR A 67 2.27 29.52 -2.54
CA THR A 67 3.37 29.21 -1.62
C THR A 67 3.54 27.71 -1.38
N GLU A 68 2.45 26.93 -1.40
CA GLU A 68 2.47 25.49 -1.09
C GLU A 68 1.98 24.60 -2.25
N GLU A 69 1.58 25.16 -3.40
CA GLU A 69 0.90 24.40 -4.47
C GLU A 69 1.82 23.31 -5.03
N PHE A 70 3.09 23.67 -5.25
CA PHE A 70 4.10 22.72 -5.72
C PHE A 70 4.27 21.55 -4.74
N GLN A 71 4.30 21.82 -3.44
CA GLN A 71 4.46 20.78 -2.42
C GLN A 71 3.21 19.89 -2.36
N ALA A 72 2.02 20.47 -2.45
CA ALA A 72 0.77 19.73 -2.45
C ALA A 72 0.62 18.84 -3.70
N ARG A 73 1.06 19.30 -4.89
CA ARG A 73 1.09 18.46 -6.10
C ARG A 73 2.04 17.27 -5.95
N ARG A 74 3.25 17.52 -5.44
CA ARG A 74 4.23 16.44 -5.17
C ARG A 74 3.71 15.42 -4.16
N ALA A 75 3.00 15.85 -3.13
CA ALA A 75 2.38 14.96 -2.17
C ALA A 75 1.32 14.05 -2.83
N VAL A 76 0.49 14.59 -3.74
CA VAL A 76 -0.48 13.79 -4.50
C VAL A 76 0.22 12.72 -5.34
N GLU A 77 1.27 13.06 -6.08
CA GLU A 77 2.03 12.11 -6.91
C GLU A 77 2.64 10.98 -6.07
N VAL A 78 3.25 11.32 -4.93
CA VAL A 78 3.86 10.34 -4.02
C VAL A 78 2.80 9.43 -3.41
N LEU A 79 1.63 9.96 -3.05
CA LEU A 79 0.53 9.16 -2.50
C LEU A 79 -0.11 8.25 -3.53
N GLU A 80 -0.24 8.69 -4.79
CA GLU A 80 -0.70 7.81 -5.89
C GLU A 80 0.26 6.65 -6.09
N ARG A 81 1.57 6.92 -6.08
CA ARG A 81 2.59 5.87 -6.14
C ARG A 81 2.55 4.95 -4.91
N ALA A 82 2.35 5.49 -3.71
CA ALA A 82 2.23 4.69 -2.50
C ALA A 82 1.03 3.73 -2.58
N ILE A 83 -0.11 4.20 -3.11
CA ILE A 83 -1.30 3.36 -3.34
C ILE A 83 -0.99 2.23 -4.33
N GLU A 84 -0.30 2.52 -5.43
CA GLU A 84 0.13 1.50 -6.40
C GLU A 84 1.05 0.46 -5.76
N ILE A 85 2.03 0.90 -4.96
CA ILE A 85 2.94 0.00 -4.24
C ILE A 85 2.17 -0.91 -3.28
N VAL A 86 1.21 -0.37 -2.53
CA VAL A 86 0.39 -1.16 -1.58
C VAL A 86 -0.47 -2.18 -2.33
N LYS A 87 -1.13 -1.79 -3.43
CA LYS A 87 -1.94 -2.71 -4.25
C LYS A 87 -1.09 -3.79 -4.93
N GLY A 88 0.10 -3.42 -5.41
CA GLY A 88 1.06 -4.34 -6.02
C GLY A 88 1.89 -5.13 -4.99
N GLY A 89 1.69 -4.91 -3.69
CA GLY A 89 2.49 -5.57 -2.64
C GLY A 89 4.01 -5.35 -2.77
N GLY A 90 4.43 -4.23 -3.36
CA GLY A 90 5.82 -3.82 -3.50
C GLY A 90 6.69 -4.62 -4.49
N VAL A 91 6.13 -5.56 -5.27
CA VAL A 91 6.93 -6.37 -6.21
C VAL A 91 7.18 -5.70 -7.57
N ASP A 92 6.35 -4.73 -7.95
CA ASP A 92 6.40 -4.07 -9.27
C ASP A 92 7.27 -2.80 -9.30
N GLY A 93 8.01 -2.52 -8.22
CA GLY A 93 8.57 -1.20 -7.93
C GLY A 93 9.90 -0.81 -8.61
N GLU A 94 10.56 -1.70 -9.35
CA GLU A 94 11.91 -1.42 -9.88
C GLU A 94 11.92 -0.64 -11.21
N ASN A 95 10.93 -0.79 -12.08
CA ASN A 95 10.98 -0.23 -13.44
C ASN A 95 10.47 1.22 -13.59
N GLY A 96 9.76 1.77 -12.60
CA GLY A 96 9.10 3.08 -12.71
C GLY A 96 9.85 4.29 -12.13
N ARG A 97 11.08 4.12 -11.65
CA ARG A 97 11.82 5.17 -10.91
C ARG A 97 12.36 6.29 -11.81
N GLU A 98 12.64 6.05 -13.09
CA GLU A 98 13.33 7.02 -13.95
C GLU A 98 12.40 7.87 -14.82
N GLU A 99 11.20 7.39 -15.18
CA GLU A 99 10.37 8.09 -16.17
C GLU A 99 9.63 9.33 -15.63
N ASN A 100 9.27 9.36 -14.34
CA ASN A 100 8.43 10.44 -13.79
C ASN A 100 9.21 11.61 -13.17
N ILE A 101 10.51 11.48 -12.90
CA ILE A 101 11.32 12.59 -12.38
C ILE A 101 11.60 13.61 -13.51
N THR A 102 11.72 13.13 -14.75
CA THR A 102 12.07 13.94 -15.92
C THR A 102 10.94 14.87 -16.38
N ARG A 103 9.66 14.52 -16.14
CA ARG A 103 8.50 15.35 -16.52
C ARG A 103 8.23 16.56 -15.62
N VAL A 104 8.86 16.63 -14.45
CA VAL A 104 8.66 17.74 -13.49
C VAL A 104 9.54 18.96 -13.86
N PHE A 105 10.45 18.82 -14.83
CA PHE A 105 11.42 19.86 -15.24
C PHE A 105 11.22 20.40 -16.67
N GLN A 106 10.10 20.10 -17.33
CA GLN A 106 9.72 20.66 -18.64
C GLN A 106 8.41 21.44 -18.51
#